data_AF-A0AAJ0A6U4-F1
#
_entry.id   AF-A0AAJ0A6U4-F1
#
_cell.length_a   1.000
_cell.length_b   1.000
_cell.length_c   1.000
_cell.angle_alpha   90.00
_cell.angle_beta   90.00
_cell.angle_gamma   90.00
#
_symmetry.space_group_name_H-M   'P 1'
#
loop_
_entity.id
_entity.type
_entity.pdbx_description
1 polymer ?
#
loop_
_entity_poly.entity_id
_entity_poly.type
_entity_poly.pdbx_seq_one_letter_code
_entity_poly.pdbx_strand_id
1 'polypeptide(L)'
;MSGISPSAVGSPTTVADVMEKWVDIAGLDDLYLGYVTSPNSFEDIVDLLVPELRRRGIYPDALEPALTLRETVYGKGQTRLRDGHVSSKYKYDVYQEDKPYVDNGQRGEKSSE
;
A
#
# COMPACT_ATOMS: atom_id res chain seq x y z
N MET A 1 11.71 13.87 2.48
CA MET A 1 12.18 13.11 1.30
C MET A 1 11.57 13.73 0.04
N SER A 2 12.12 14.84 -0.46
CA SER A 2 11.47 15.64 -1.53
C SER A 2 12.32 15.84 -2.80
N GLY A 3 13.39 15.06 -2.98
CA GLY A 3 14.35 15.28 -4.08
C GLY A 3 14.20 14.35 -5.30
N ILE A 4 13.47 13.24 -5.18
CA ILE A 4 13.47 12.15 -6.20
C ILE A 4 12.05 11.75 -6.66
N SER A 5 10.99 12.21 -5.98
CA SER A 5 9.61 11.88 -6.36
C SER A 5 9.04 12.90 -7.38
N PRO A 6 8.30 12.45 -8.40
CA PRO A 6 7.64 13.36 -9.34
C PRO A 6 6.64 14.25 -8.61
N SER A 7 6.59 15.53 -8.98
CA SER A 7 5.68 16.51 -8.41
C SER A 7 4.73 17.02 -9.50
N ALA A 8 3.42 16.86 -9.29
CA ALA A 8 2.39 17.47 -10.12
C ALA A 8 2.02 18.83 -9.52
N VAL A 9 2.18 19.91 -10.27
CA VAL A 9 1.95 21.28 -9.80
C VAL A 9 0.98 21.97 -10.74
N GLY A 10 -0.10 22.54 -10.21
CA GLY A 10 -1.10 23.24 -11.00
C GLY A 10 -2.46 23.29 -10.30
N SER A 11 -3.52 23.48 -11.09
CA SER A 11 -4.89 23.41 -10.61
C SER A 11 -5.29 21.98 -10.20
N PRO A 12 -6.37 21.77 -9.44
CA PRO A 12 -6.85 20.44 -9.10
C PRO A 12 -7.13 19.57 -10.33
N THR A 13 -7.68 20.17 -11.40
CA THR A 13 -7.89 19.49 -12.70
C THR A 13 -6.56 19.04 -13.30
N THR A 14 -5.54 19.92 -13.32
CA THR A 14 -4.21 19.60 -13.85
C THR A 14 -3.55 18.46 -13.09
N VAL A 15 -3.65 18.47 -11.75
CA VAL A 15 -3.09 17.41 -10.91
C VAL A 15 -3.85 16.09 -11.12
N ALA A 16 -5.18 16.14 -11.19
CA ALA A 16 -6.00 14.97 -11.48
C ALA A 16 -5.71 14.37 -12.86
N ASP A 17 -5.47 15.18 -13.90
CA ASP A 17 -5.07 14.70 -15.23
C ASP A 17 -3.73 13.92 -15.18
N VAL A 18 -2.79 14.38 -14.35
CA VAL A 18 -1.50 13.70 -14.17
C VAL A 18 -1.68 12.37 -13.43
N MET A 19 -2.51 12.34 -12.38
CA MET A 19 -2.79 11.11 -11.63
C MET A 19 -3.50 10.06 -12.50
N GLU A 20 -4.52 10.47 -13.26
CA GLU A 20 -5.26 9.62 -14.19
C GLU A 20 -4.32 9.05 -15.26
N LYS A 21 -3.44 9.89 -15.84
CA LYS A 21 -2.41 9.42 -16.77
C LYS A 21 -1.49 8.35 -16.16
N TRP A 22 -1.14 8.46 -14.89
CA TRP A 22 -0.32 7.43 -14.23
C TRP A 22 -1.10 6.13 -14.02
N VAL A 23 -2.36 6.21 -13.61
CA VAL A 23 -3.25 5.04 -13.48
C VAL A 23 -3.40 4.34 -14.84
N ASP A 24 -3.74 5.09 -15.88
CA ASP A 24 -4.02 4.54 -17.21
C ASP A 24 -2.79 3.93 -17.90
N ILE A 25 -1.62 4.58 -17.77
CA ILE A 25 -0.41 4.15 -18.47
C ILE A 25 0.36 3.10 -17.68
N ALA A 26 0.50 3.29 -16.36
CA ALA A 26 1.34 2.43 -15.53
C ALA A 26 0.54 1.37 -14.76
N GLY A 27 -0.80 1.40 -14.81
CA GLY A 27 -1.65 0.42 -14.14
C GLY A 27 -1.52 0.47 -12.62
N LEU A 28 -1.43 1.67 -12.05
CA LEU A 28 -1.30 1.86 -10.60
C LEU A 28 -2.66 1.73 -9.92
N ASP A 29 -2.73 0.89 -8.89
CA ASP A 29 -3.94 0.76 -8.04
C ASP A 29 -4.02 1.86 -6.98
N ASP A 30 -2.87 2.27 -6.42
CA ASP A 30 -2.76 3.20 -5.29
C ASP A 30 -1.61 4.20 -5.49
N LEU A 31 -1.72 5.37 -4.84
CA LEU A 31 -0.68 6.40 -4.82
C LEU A 31 -0.31 6.79 -3.38
N TYR A 32 0.99 6.92 -3.14
CA TYR A 32 1.51 7.49 -1.89
C TYR A 32 1.75 9.00 -2.06
N LEU A 33 1.03 9.82 -1.30
CA LEU A 33 1.13 11.28 -1.38
C LEU A 33 2.13 11.81 -0.35
N GLY A 34 3.19 12.46 -0.83
CA GLY A 34 4.10 13.25 -0.02
C GLY A 34 3.57 14.67 0.22
N TYR A 35 3.97 15.29 1.33
CA TYR A 35 3.65 16.69 1.63
C TYR A 35 4.89 17.57 1.46
N VAL A 36 4.66 18.81 1.04
CA VAL A 36 5.69 19.87 1.05
C VAL A 36 5.62 20.64 2.37
N THR A 37 4.39 20.92 2.84
CA THR A 37 4.11 21.60 4.10
C THR A 37 3.03 20.83 4.88
N SER A 38 3.18 20.75 6.20
CA SER A 38 2.21 20.11 7.08
C SER A 38 1.60 21.15 8.02
N PRO A 39 0.25 21.22 8.16
CA PRO A 39 -0.76 20.33 7.57
C PRO A 39 -1.25 20.73 6.17
N ASN A 40 -0.93 21.95 5.70
CA ASN A 40 -1.55 22.57 4.52
C ASN A 40 -1.59 21.71 3.25
N SER A 41 -0.54 20.94 2.94
CA SER A 41 -0.57 20.10 1.73
C SER A 41 -1.71 19.06 1.78
N PHE A 42 -2.05 18.55 2.96
CA PHE A 42 -3.17 17.62 3.13
C PHE A 42 -4.52 18.33 3.06
N GLU A 43 -4.62 19.57 3.57
CA GLU A 43 -5.83 20.39 3.46
C GLU A 43 -6.13 20.69 1.99
N ASP A 44 -5.13 21.12 1.20
CA ASP A 44 -5.29 21.36 -0.24
C ASP A 44 -5.74 20.09 -0.99
N ILE A 45 -5.22 18.92 -0.62
CA ILE A 45 -5.65 17.63 -1.20
C ILE A 45 -7.13 17.36 -0.88
N VAL A 46 -7.51 17.47 0.40
CA VAL A 46 -8.88 17.15 0.84
C VAL A 46 -9.90 18.13 0.27
N ASP A 47 -9.58 19.42 0.28
CA ASP A 47 -10.54 20.48 -0.07
C ASP A 47 -10.63 20.71 -1.59
N LEU A 48 -9.53 20.49 -2.32
CA LEU A 48 -9.45 20.81 -3.74
C LEU A 48 -9.38 19.58 -4.64
N LEU A 49 -8.51 18.61 -4.33
CA LEU A 49 -8.20 17.50 -5.22
C LEU A 49 -9.20 16.34 -5.08
N VAL A 50 -9.53 15.93 -3.85
CA VAL A 50 -10.47 14.81 -3.60
C VAL A 50 -11.83 15.03 -4.29
N PRO A 51 -12.46 16.23 -4.26
CA PRO A 51 -13.71 16.46 -4.99
C PRO A 51 -13.57 16.26 -6.51
N GLU A 52 -12.45 16.68 -7.10
CA GLU A 52 -12.19 16.51 -8.53
C GLU A 52 -11.95 15.04 -8.89
N LEU A 53 -11.21 14.30 -8.08
CA LEU A 53 -10.99 12.86 -8.30
C LEU A 53 -12.30 12.06 -8.17
N ARG A 54 -13.17 12.41 -7.21
CA ARG A 54 -14.51 11.81 -7.09
C ARG A 54 -15.41 12.14 -8.27
N ARG A 55 -15.38 13.39 -8.76
CA ARG A 55 -16.13 13.81 -9.96
C ARG A 55 -15.76 12.97 -11.19
N ARG A 56 -14.52 12.48 -11.26
CA ARG A 56 -14.01 11.61 -12.33
C ARG A 56 -14.26 10.11 -12.09
N GLY A 57 -14.70 9.73 -10.88
CA GLY A 57 -14.95 8.33 -10.52
C GLY A 57 -13.70 7.50 -10.22
N ILE A 58 -12.53 8.14 -10.07
CA ILE A 58 -11.24 7.46 -9.79
C ILE A 58 -10.87 7.46 -8.30
N TYR A 59 -11.63 8.18 -7.47
CA TYR A 59 -11.49 8.13 -6.02
C TYR A 59 -12.83 7.73 -5.39
N PRO A 60 -12.83 6.77 -4.45
CA PRO A 60 -14.07 6.28 -3.86
C PRO A 60 -14.80 7.36 -3.04
N ASP A 61 -16.11 7.21 -2.95
CA ASP A 61 -16.93 7.93 -1.98
C ASP A 61 -16.59 7.49 -0.54
N ALA A 62 -17.27 8.09 0.44
CA ALA A 62 -17.07 7.74 1.83
C ALA A 62 -17.19 6.21 2.04
N LEU A 63 -16.19 5.63 2.70
CA LEU A 63 -16.13 4.20 2.96
C LEU A 63 -17.33 3.76 3.81
N GLU A 64 -17.86 2.58 3.49
CA GLU A 64 -18.85 1.90 4.32
C GLU A 64 -18.32 1.73 5.75
N PRO A 65 -19.10 2.12 6.78
CA PRO A 65 -18.71 1.89 8.16
C PRO A 65 -18.44 0.40 8.42
N ALA A 66 -17.40 0.12 9.21
CA ALA A 66 -17.03 -1.21 9.75
C ALA A 66 -16.23 -2.18 8.85
N LEU A 67 -15.73 -1.78 7.68
CA LEU A 67 -14.77 -2.60 6.93
C LEU A 67 -13.37 -2.55 7.57
N THR A 68 -12.66 -3.68 7.58
CA THR A 68 -11.22 -3.70 7.88
C THR A 68 -10.43 -3.10 6.71
N LEU A 69 -9.22 -2.56 6.97
CA LEU A 69 -8.35 -2.04 5.90
C LEU A 69 -8.14 -3.05 4.76
N ARG A 70 -8.04 -4.34 5.10
CA ARG A 70 -7.86 -5.40 4.12
C ARG A 70 -9.09 -5.59 3.23
N GLU A 71 -10.29 -5.47 3.79
CA GLU A 71 -11.53 -5.54 3.02
C GLU A 71 -11.74 -4.31 2.15
N THR A 72 -11.31 -3.14 2.59
CA THR A 72 -11.33 -1.93 1.76
C THR A 72 -10.49 -2.09 0.50
N VAL A 73 -9.30 -2.70 0.62
CA VAL A 73 -8.38 -2.88 -0.52
C VAL A 73 -8.74 -4.09 -1.37
N TYR A 74 -9.09 -5.23 -0.77
CA TYR A 74 -9.25 -6.50 -1.49
C TYR A 74 -10.70 -6.97 -1.66
N GLY A 75 -11.67 -6.21 -1.15
CA GLY A 75 -13.09 -6.54 -1.20
C GLY A 75 -13.64 -7.11 0.11
N LYS A 76 -14.93 -6.89 0.33
CA LYS A 76 -15.68 -7.35 1.52
C LYS A 76 -15.56 -8.87 1.69
N GLY A 77 -15.37 -9.32 2.93
CA GLY A 77 -15.16 -10.73 3.26
C GLY A 77 -13.69 -11.15 3.26
N GLN A 78 -12.78 -10.38 2.64
CA GLN A 78 -11.33 -10.63 2.70
C GLN A 78 -10.72 -10.07 4.01
N THR A 79 -11.20 -10.52 5.16
CA THR A 79 -10.76 -10.04 6.50
C THR A 79 -9.38 -10.54 6.92
N ARG A 80 -8.86 -11.58 6.26
CA ARG A 80 -7.59 -12.26 6.56
C ARG A 80 -6.75 -12.44 5.31
N LEU A 81 -5.54 -12.97 5.46
CA LEU A 81 -4.65 -13.25 4.34
C LEU A 81 -5.31 -14.20 3.32
N ARG A 82 -5.16 -13.90 2.04
CA ARG A 82 -5.54 -14.78 0.92
C ARG A 82 -4.75 -16.08 1.00
N ASP A 83 -5.30 -17.18 0.51
CA ASP A 83 -4.66 -18.49 0.65
C ASP A 83 -3.32 -18.61 -0.06
N GLY A 84 -3.11 -17.85 -1.14
CA GLY A 84 -1.82 -17.76 -1.85
C GLY A 84 -0.73 -16.95 -1.13
N HIS A 85 -1.03 -16.25 -0.03
CA HIS A 85 -0.04 -15.47 0.70
C HIS A 85 0.85 -16.38 1.55
N VAL A 86 2.18 -16.17 1.57
CA VAL A 86 3.14 -17.03 2.30
C VAL A 86 2.74 -17.19 3.77
N SER A 87 2.40 -16.08 4.44
CA SER A 87 1.96 -16.10 5.85
C SER A 87 0.65 -16.88 6.10
N SER A 88 -0.11 -17.25 5.07
CA SER A 88 -1.30 -18.10 5.24
C SER A 88 -0.94 -19.53 5.68
N LYS A 89 0.30 -19.98 5.46
CA LYS A 89 0.82 -21.28 5.96
C LYS A 89 1.00 -21.32 7.47
N TYR A 90 0.99 -20.17 8.13
CA TYR A 90 1.18 -20.03 9.58
C TYR A 90 -0.14 -19.71 10.29
N LYS A 91 -1.28 -19.86 9.61
CA LYS A 91 -2.59 -19.84 10.27
C LYS A 91 -2.68 -21.06 11.20
N TYR A 92 -3.26 -20.87 12.38
CA TYR A 92 -3.35 -21.90 13.42
C TYR A 92 -3.87 -23.25 12.89
N ASP A 93 -4.87 -23.21 12.01
CA ASP A 93 -5.56 -24.40 11.49
C ASP A 93 -4.73 -25.22 10.47
N VAL A 94 -3.68 -24.64 9.88
CA VAL A 94 -2.87 -25.28 8.82
C VAL A 94 -1.36 -25.25 9.11
N TYR A 95 -0.96 -24.71 10.26
CA TYR A 95 0.45 -24.58 10.62
C TYR A 95 1.08 -25.96 10.81
N GLN A 96 2.23 -26.15 10.17
CA GLN A 96 3.08 -27.31 10.40
C GLN A 96 4.29 -26.84 11.20
N GLU A 97 4.43 -27.38 12.41
CA GLU A 97 5.56 -27.06 13.29
C GLU A 97 6.85 -27.64 12.71
N ASP A 98 7.82 -26.76 12.46
CA ASP A 98 9.16 -27.18 12.06
C ASP A 98 9.82 -27.92 13.21
N LYS A 99 10.62 -28.94 12.89
CA LYS A 99 11.42 -29.61 13.92
C LYS A 99 12.32 -28.57 14.59
N PRO A 100 12.48 -28.61 15.93
CA PRO A 100 13.38 -27.72 16.63
C PRO A 100 14.77 -27.77 15.99
N TYR A 101 15.41 -26.61 15.84
CA TYR A 101 16.80 -26.57 15.41
C TYR A 101 17.64 -27.41 16.38
N VAL A 102 18.33 -28.42 15.84
CA VAL A 102 19.29 -29.24 16.59
C VAL A 102 20.68 -28.79 16.15
N ASP A 103 21.43 -28.16 17.07
CA ASP A 103 22.84 -27.85 16.85
C ASP A 103 23.64 -29.16 16.80
N ASN A 104 23.98 -29.60 15.59
CA ASN A 104 24.78 -30.81 15.37
C ASN A 104 26.29 -30.58 15.59
N GLY A 105 26.70 -29.45 16.18
CA GLY A 105 28.07 -29.26 16.67
C GLY A 105 29.16 -29.09 15.61
N GLN A 106 28.81 -28.98 14.32
CA GLN A 106 29.80 -28.69 13.26
C GLN A 106 30.08 -27.18 13.19
N ARG A 107 30.75 -26.67 14.24
CA ARG A 107 31.39 -25.36 14.21
C ARG A 107 32.61 -25.48 13.29
N GLY A 108 32.50 -25.00 12.06
CA GLY A 108 33.57 -25.08 11.06
C GLY A 108 34.91 -24.61 11.62
N GLU A 109 35.92 -25.45 11.50
CA GLU A 109 37.32 -25.06 11.68
C GLU A 109 37.60 -23.92 10.70
N LYS A 110 37.89 -22.73 11.23
CA LYS A 110 38.47 -21.65 10.43
C LYS A 110 39.84 -22.14 9.96
N SER A 111 39.97 -22.38 8.66
CA SER A 111 41.26 -22.51 8.01
C SER A 111 42.05 -21.23 8.26
N SER A 112 43.11 -21.36 9.05
CA SER A 112 44.11 -20.30 9.23
C SER A 112 45.09 -20.42 8.09
N GLU A 113 45.03 -19.50 7.14
CA GLU A 113 46.16 -19.08 6.30
C GLU A 113 46.15 -17.55 6.19
#